data_AF-A0A7H4PQP1-F1
#
_entry.id   AF-A0A7H4PQP1-F1
#
_cell.length_a   1.000
_cell.length_b   1.000
_cell.length_c   1.000
_cell.angle_alpha   90.00
_cell.angle_beta   90.00
_cell.angle_gamma   90.00
#
_symmetry.space_group_name_H-M   'P 1'
#
loop_
_entity.id
_entity.type
_entity.pdbx_description
1 polymer ?
#
loop_
_entity_poly.entity_id
_entity_poly.type
_entity_poly.pdbx_seq_one_letter_code
_entity_poly.pdbx_strand_id
1 'polypeptide(L)' 'MGAGNASGRFLGPLIILSAMTASIPIGIGSLAGALLFYIWQKPITGGAILGAMLLGSIFPVAIS' A
#
# COMPACT_ATOMS: atom_id res chain seq x y z
N MET A 1 3.14 14.65 16.63
CA MET A 1 2.58 13.54 15.81
C MET A 1 1.09 13.80 15.60
N GLY A 2 0.69 14.40 14.47
CA GLY A 2 -0.69 14.84 14.20
C GLY A 2 -1.64 13.70 13.80
N ALA A 3 -2.95 14.01 13.75
CA ALA A 3 -4.05 13.07 13.48
C ALA A 3 -3.87 12.17 12.23
N GLY A 4 -3.21 12.68 11.19
CA GLY A 4 -2.89 11.91 9.98
C GLY A 4 -1.94 10.72 10.22
N ASN A 5 -1.07 10.79 11.24
CA ASN A 5 -0.18 9.68 11.60
C ASN A 5 -0.92 8.54 12.33
N ALA A 6 -1.94 8.87 13.13
CA ALA A 6 -2.77 7.86 13.81
C ALA A 6 -3.67 7.14 12.81
N SER A 7 -4.35 7.91 11.94
CA SER A 7 -5.19 7.36 10.87
C SER A 7 -4.37 6.52 9.89
N GLY A 8 -3.17 6.98 9.51
CA GLY A 8 -2.31 6.21 8.62
C GLY A 8 -1.84 4.87 9.19
N ARG A 9 -1.55 4.80 10.49
CA ARG A 9 -1.19 3.53 11.15
C ARG A 9 -2.33 2.52 11.19
N PHE A 10 -3.58 3.00 11.25
CA PHE A 10 -4.76 2.14 11.20
C PHE A 10 -5.11 1.72 9.76
N LEU A 11 -5.04 2.66 8.81
CA LEU A 11 -5.38 2.42 7.41
C LEU A 11 -4.30 1.64 6.65
N GLY A 12 -3.02 1.76 7.01
CA GLY A 12 -1.92 1.09 6.33
C GLY A 12 -2.10 -0.44 6.19
N PRO A 13 -2.32 -1.18 7.28
CA PRO A 13 -2.60 -2.61 7.23
C PRO A 13 -3.86 -2.97 6.43
N LEU A 14 -4.92 -2.16 6.54
CA LEU A 14 -6.17 -2.37 5.80
C LEU A 14 -5.96 -2.22 4.28
N ILE A 15 -5.18 -1.23 3.84
CA ILE A 15 -4.86 -1.04 2.43
C ILE A 15 -4.08 -2.23 1.88
N ILE A 16 -3.10 -2.75 2.64
CA ILE A 16 -2.33 -3.92 2.22
C ILE A 16 -3.25 -5.15 2.05
N LEU A 17 -4.14 -5.38 3.00
CA LEU A 17 -5.11 -6.48 2.93
C LEU A 17 -6.06 -6.30 1.73
N SER A 18 -6.63 -5.10 1.53
CA SER A 18 -7.47 -4.80 0.38
C SER A 18 -6.72 -4.98 -0.95
N ALA A 19 -5.46 -4.55 -1.02
CA ALA A 19 -4.60 -4.71 -2.20
C ALA A 19 -4.36 -6.19 -2.55
N MET A 20 -4.15 -7.05 -1.55
CA MET A 20 -4.04 -8.50 -1.75
C MET A 20 -5.34 -9.13 -2.27
N THR A 21 -6.49 -8.66 -1.80
CA THR A 21 -7.80 -9.12 -2.33
C THR A 21 -8.06 -8.67 -3.76
N ALA A 22 -7.49 -7.52 -4.16
CA ALA A 22 -7.61 -7.03 -5.53
C ALA A 22 -6.76 -7.84 -6.49
N SER A 23 -5.49 -8.06 -6.18
CA SER A 23 -4.64 -9.01 -6.91
C SER A 23 -3.30 -9.27 -6.22
N ILE A 24 -2.65 -10.39 -6.56
CA ILE A 24 -1.33 -10.74 -6.04
C ILE A 24 -0.26 -9.67 -6.41
N PRO A 25 -0.14 -9.19 -7.67
CA PRO A 25 0.84 -8.16 -8.02
C PRO A 25 0.62 -6.85 -7.26
N ILE A 26 -0.63 -6.41 -7.13
CA ILE A 26 -0.98 -5.17 -6.41
C ILE A 26 -0.70 -5.33 -4.91
N GLY A 27 -1.04 -6.48 -4.32
CA GLY A 27 -0.73 -6.82 -2.94
C GLY A 27 0.77 -6.78 -2.64
N ILE A 28 1.61 -7.38 -3.49
CA ILE A 28 3.06 -7.33 -3.37
C ILE A 28 3.57 -5.88 -3.45
N GLY A 29 3.05 -5.09 -4.39
CA GLY A 29 3.42 -3.69 -4.52
C GLY A 29 3.08 -2.88 -3.28
N SER A 30 1.88 -3.07 -2.74
CA SER A 30 1.44 -2.42 -1.51
C SER A 30 2.33 -2.80 -0.32
N LEU A 31 2.73 -4.06 -0.21
CA LEU A 31 3.59 -4.54 0.88
C LEU A 31 5.00 -3.95 0.78
N ALA A 32 5.60 -3.99 -0.41
CA ALA A 32 6.93 -3.45 -0.67
C ALA A 32 6.99 -1.93 -0.47
N GLY A 33 5.99 -1.20 -0.97
CA GLY A 33 5.89 0.24 -0.79
C GLY A 33 5.69 0.65 0.68
N ALA A 34 4.87 -0.10 1.42
CA ALA A 34 4.71 0.08 2.87
C ALA A 34 6.02 -0.17 3.63
N LEU A 35 6.74 -1.26 3.32
CA LEU A 35 8.04 -1.59 3.90
C LEU A 35 9.08 -0.49 3.66
N LEU A 36 9.13 0.03 2.44
CA LEU A 36 10.05 1.12 2.09
C LEU A 36 9.77 2.39 2.92
N PHE A 37 8.50 2.75 3.08
CA PHE A 37 8.11 3.92 3.88
C PHE A 37 8.29 3.67 5.38
N TYR A 38 8.16 2.43 5.83
CA TYR A 38 8.46 2.04 7.21
C TYR A 38 9.95 2.27 7.54
N ILE A 39 10.86 1.85 6.66
CA ILE A 39 12.31 2.08 6.82
C ILE A 39 12.61 3.58 6.89
N TRP A 40 11.96 4.39 6.05
CA TRP A 40 12.12 5.85 6.06
C TRP A 40 11.34 6.59 7.14
N GLN A 41 10.70 5.89 8.10
CA GLN A 41 9.88 6.51 9.16
C GLN A 41 8.80 7.47 8.60
N LYS A 42 8.33 7.18 7.38
CA LYS A 42 7.25 7.89 6.69
C LYS A 42 5.93 7.14 6.89
N PRO A 43 4.77 7.79 6.69
CA PRO A 43 3.48 7.14 6.85
C PRO A 43 3.33 5.93 5.91
N ILE A 44 3.25 4.73 6.48
CA ILE A 44 3.14 3.43 5.80
C ILE A 44 2.00 3.37 4.78
N THR A 45 0.89 4.07 5.05
CA THR A 45 -0.27 4.21 4.14
C THR A 45 0.11 4.80 2.80
N GLY A 46 0.97 5.83 2.79
CA GLY A 46 1.42 6.46 1.56
C GLY A 46 2.27 5.51 0.72
N GLY A 47 3.16 4.77 1.38
CA GLY A 47 3.95 3.71 0.74
C GLY A 47 3.09 2.60 0.16
N ALA A 48 2.09 2.13 0.91
CA ALA A 48 1.14 1.12 0.47
C ALA A 48 0.39 1.53 -0.80
N ILE A 49 -0.16 2.75 -0.83
CA ILE A 49 -0.88 3.28 -1.99
C ILE A 49 0.04 3.43 -3.21
N LEU A 50 1.22 4.05 -3.03
CA LEU A 50 2.17 4.28 -4.12
C LEU A 50 2.68 2.96 -4.70
N GLY A 51 3.00 1.99 -3.85
CA GLY A 51 3.44 0.66 -4.28
C GLY A 51 2.35 -0.12 -5.01
N ALA A 52 1.11 -0.06 -4.52
CA ALA A 52 -0.05 -0.65 -5.17
C ALA A 52 -0.31 -0.04 -6.57
N MET A 53 -0.22 1.29 -6.69
CA MET A 53 -0.39 2.00 -7.96
C MET A 53 0.69 1.65 -8.98
N LEU A 54 1.96 1.60 -8.55
CA LEU A 54 3.08 1.24 -9.43
C LEU A 54 2.90 -0.16 -10.02
N LEU A 55 2.73 -1.17 -9.17
CA LEU A 55 2.59 -2.55 -9.63
C LEU A 55 1.26 -2.81 -10.34
N GLY A 56 0.17 -2.16 -9.91
CA GLY A 56 -1.12 -2.21 -10.60
C GLY A 56 -1.11 -1.58 -11.99
N SER A 57 -0.29 -0.54 -12.21
CA SER A 57 -0.12 0.06 -13.55
C SER A 57 0.71 -0.79 -14.50
N ILE A 58 1.70 -1.54 -13.98
CA ILE A 58 2.58 -2.41 -14.77
C ILE A 58 1.91 -3.76 -15.06
N PHE A 59 1.14 -4.28 -14.11
CA PHE A 59 0.38 -5.51 -14.24
C PHE A 59 -1.11 -5.20 -14.11
N PRO A 60 -1.73 -4.63 -15.15
CA PRO A 60 -3.16 -4.40 -15.14
C PRO A 60 -3.86 -5.75 -15.04
N VAL A 61 -4.47 -6.01 -13.89
CA VAL A 61 -5.41 -7.12 -13.77
C VAL A 61 -6.67 -6.68 -14.47
N ALA A 62 -6.95 -7.30 -15.62
CA ALA A 62 -8.21 -7.14 -16.30
C ALA A 62 -9.32 -7.62 -15.36
N ILE A 63 -9.97 -6.67 -14.70
CA ILE A 63 -11.27 -6.88 -14.05
C ILE A 63 -12.24 -7.02 -15.21
N SER A 64 -12.59 -8.26 -15.55
CA SER A 64 -13.61 -8.57 -16.56
C SER A 64 -15.01 -8.55 -15.97
#